data_AF-A0A2S1KUB0-F1
#
_entry.id   AF-A0A2S1KUB0-F1
#
_cell.length_a   1.000
_cell.length_b   1.000
_cell.length_c   1.000
_cell.angle_alpha   90.00
_cell.angle_beta   90.00
_cell.angle_gamma   90.00
#
_symmetry.space_group_name_H-M   'P 1'
#
loop_
_entity.id
_entity.type
_entity.pdbx_description
1 polymer ?
#
loop_
_entity_poly.entity_id
_entity_poly.type
_entity_poly.pdbx_seq_one_letter_code
_entity_poly.pdbx_strand_id
1 'polypeptide(L)' 'MNVQNARRHRQVTYIQVTYQIPENSTRETDNLLHIRDNYEKLLITQNYFGNPDIDGIPVINIIDWLVNEND' A
#
# COMPACT_ATOMS: atom_id res chain seq x y z
N MET A 1 19.14 -20.13 -30.49
CA MET A 1 18.86 -18.81 -29.87
C MET A 1 17.86 -19.06 -28.76
N ASN A 2 18.31 -19.06 -27.50
CA ASN A 2 17.46 -19.32 -26.35
C ASN A 2 16.76 -18.01 -25.95
N VAL A 3 15.48 -17.90 -26.24
CA VAL A 3 14.63 -16.83 -25.71
C VAL A 3 14.04 -17.29 -24.38
N GLN A 4 14.69 -16.92 -23.28
CA GLN A 4 14.10 -17.05 -21.95
C GLN A 4 13.07 -15.93 -21.80
N ASN A 5 11.79 -16.25 -22.02
CA ASN A 5 10.69 -15.36 -21.65
C ASN A 5 10.56 -15.38 -20.12
N ALA A 6 11.36 -14.58 -19.43
CA ALA A 6 11.12 -14.28 -18.03
C ALA A 6 9.84 -13.43 -17.95
N ARG A 7 8.68 -14.09 -17.80
CA ARG A 7 7.43 -13.43 -17.41
C ARG A 7 7.61 -12.88 -15.99
N ARG A 8 8.23 -11.70 -15.85
CA ARG A 8 8.19 -10.94 -14.59
C ARG A 8 6.71 -10.67 -14.33
N HIS A 9 6.17 -11.30 -13.30
CA HIS A 9 4.76 -11.16 -12.92
C HIS A 9 4.47 -9.65 -12.80
N ARG A 10 3.55 -9.14 -13.61
CA ARG A 10 3.07 -7.76 -13.49
C ARG A 10 2.16 -7.72 -12.25
N GLN A 11 2.77 -7.71 -11.08
CA GLN A 11 2.06 -7.40 -9.83
C GLN A 11 1.76 -5.90 -9.88
N VAL A 12 0.47 -5.58 -9.83
CA VAL A 12 -0.01 -4.20 -9.71
C VAL A 12 -0.37 -4.02 -8.25
N THR A 13 0.18 -2.99 -7.64
CA THR A 13 -0.10 -2.61 -6.25
C THR A 13 -0.55 -1.16 -6.25
N TYR A 14 -1.71 -0.88 -5.67
CA TYR A 14 -2.20 0.47 -5.48
C TYR A 14 -1.64 1.03 -4.19
N ILE A 15 -0.94 2.15 -4.29
CA ILE A 15 -0.29 2.81 -3.15
C ILE A 15 -0.92 4.19 -2.97
N GLN A 16 -1.39 4.46 -1.75
CA GLN A 16 -1.80 5.78 -1.31
C GLN A 16 -0.80 6.29 -0.27
N VAL A 17 -0.50 7.58 -0.30
CA VAL A 17 0.45 8.21 0.64
C VAL A 17 -0.23 9.38 1.33
N THR A 18 -0.15 9.45 2.66
CA THR A 18 -0.68 10.55 3.45
C THR A 18 0.26 10.94 4.59
N TYR A 19 0.12 12.15 5.14
CA TYR A 19 0.86 12.57 6.34
C TYR A 19 0.28 11.95 7.61
N GLN A 20 -1.05 11.95 7.73
CA GLN A 20 -1.80 11.44 8.88
C GLN A 20 -3.18 10.96 8.43
N ILE A 21 -3.71 9.95 9.12
CA ILE A 21 -5.09 9.51 8.93
C ILE A 21 -5.97 10.31 9.88
N PRO A 22 -6.97 11.05 9.37
CA PRO A 22 -7.88 11.80 10.23
C PRO A 22 -8.74 10.86 11.09
N GLU A 23 -8.79 11.08 12.41
CA GLU A 23 -9.53 10.22 13.36
C GLU A 23 -11.03 10.08 13.05
N ASN A 24 -11.62 11.08 12.38
CA ASN A 24 -13.05 11.15 12.08
C ASN A 24 -13.36 11.06 10.58
N SER A 25 -12.43 10.53 9.77
CA SER A 25 -12.65 10.45 8.32
C SER A 25 -11.91 9.29 7.69
N THR A 26 -12.62 8.55 6.83
CA THR A 26 -12.10 7.44 6.03
C THR A 26 -11.63 7.90 4.65
N ARG A 27 -11.65 9.21 4.36
CA ARG A 27 -11.37 9.76 3.03
C ARG A 27 -10.05 9.29 2.43
N GLU A 28 -9.04 9.06 3.27
CA GLU A 28 -7.71 8.65 2.83
C GLU A 28 -7.62 7.14 2.49
N THR A 29 -8.56 6.31 2.97
CA THR A 29 -8.66 4.87 2.67
C THR A 29 -9.79 4.53 1.69
N ASP A 30 -10.84 5.35 1.62
CA ASP A 30 -12.01 5.15 0.75
C ASP A 30 -11.62 5.01 -0.72
N ASN A 31 -10.61 5.77 -1.18
CA ASN A 31 -10.13 5.70 -2.55
C ASN A 31 -9.62 4.30 -2.92
N LEU A 32 -8.93 3.64 -2.00
CA LEU A 32 -8.41 2.29 -2.21
C LEU A 32 -9.55 1.26 -2.15
N LEU A 33 -10.51 1.43 -1.24
CA LEU A 33 -11.68 0.54 -1.10
C LEU A 33 -12.63 0.61 -2.30
N HIS A 34 -12.73 1.75 -2.97
CA HIS A 34 -13.56 1.90 -4.18
C HIS A 34 -13.02 1.14 -5.39
N ILE A 35 -11.74 0.74 -5.39
CA ILE A 35 -11.12 -0.03 -6.47
C ILE A 35 -11.50 -1.51 -6.30
N ARG A 36 -12.51 -1.94 -7.08
CA ARG A 36 -13.09 -3.30 -7.02
C ARG A 36 -12.32 -4.32 -7.86
N ASP A 37 -11.05 -4.51 -7.54
CA ASP A 37 -10.22 -5.57 -8.10
C ASP A 37 -9.50 -6.33 -6.98
N ASN A 38 -8.79 -7.39 -7.39
CA ASN A 38 -8.03 -8.24 -6.47
C ASN A 38 -6.53 -7.90 -6.46
N TYR A 39 -6.16 -6.68 -6.90
CA TYR A 39 -4.79 -6.22 -6.79
C TYR A 39 -4.50 -5.76 -5.36
N GLU A 40 -3.24 -5.89 -4.97
CA GLU A 40 -2.75 -5.51 -3.65
C GLU A 40 -2.91 -4.00 -3.44
N LYS A 41 -3.20 -3.61 -2.21
CA LYS A 41 -3.46 -2.21 -1.81
C LYS A 41 -2.61 -1.93 -0.59
N LEU A 42 -1.99 -0.75 -0.54
CA LEU A 42 -1.09 -0.33 0.53
C LEU A 42 -1.30 1.14 0.86
N LEU A 43 -1.37 1.46 2.15
CA LEU A 43 -1.36 2.84 2.63
C LEU A 43 -0.03 3.14 3.32
N ILE A 44 0.64 4.20 2.89
CA ILE A 44 1.86 4.70 3.51
C ILE A 44 1.54 6.00 4.26
N THR A 45 1.92 6.07 5.54
CA THR A 45 1.71 7.26 6.38
C THR A 45 2.98 7.69 7.12
N GLN A 46 3.14 8.99 7.41
CA GLN A 46 4.23 9.46 8.28
C GLN A 46 3.86 9.36 9.76
N ASN A 47 2.64 9.76 10.10
CA ASN A 47 2.12 9.73 11.46
C ASN A 47 1.04 8.65 11.56
N TYR A 48 1.29 7.67 12.42
CA TYR A 48 0.45 6.50 12.55
C TYR A 48 -0.07 6.41 13.98
N PHE A 49 -1.38 6.48 14.14
CA PHE A 49 -2.07 6.24 15.40
C PHE A 49 -2.77 4.87 15.35
N GLY A 50 -2.05 3.83 15.77
CA GLY A 50 -2.64 2.64 16.39
C GLY A 50 -3.18 1.49 15.52
N ASN A 51 -3.59 1.68 14.26
CA ASN A 51 -4.26 0.60 13.49
C ASN A 51 -3.50 0.12 12.24
N PRO A 52 -2.87 -1.08 12.23
CA PRO A 52 -1.87 -1.46 11.20
C PRO A 52 -2.53 -1.98 9.94
N ASP A 53 -3.84 -2.05 9.99
CA ASP A 53 -4.74 -2.53 8.98
C ASP A 53 -6.00 -1.69 9.07
N ILE A 54 -6.47 -1.20 7.93
CA ILE A 54 -7.77 -0.55 7.79
C ILE A 54 -8.52 -1.30 6.68
N ASP A 55 -9.56 -2.03 7.06
CA ASP A 55 -10.40 -2.81 6.12
C ASP A 55 -9.60 -3.77 5.23
N GLY A 56 -8.55 -4.41 5.78
CA GLY A 56 -7.67 -5.32 5.04
C GLY A 56 -6.59 -4.63 4.20
N ILE A 57 -6.45 -3.30 4.31
CA ILE A 57 -5.37 -2.52 3.68
C ILE A 57 -4.27 -2.33 4.73
N PRO A 58 -3.06 -2.89 4.51
CA PRO A 58 -1.92 -2.65 5.37
C PRO A 58 -1.56 -1.16 5.42
N VAL A 59 -1.26 -0.68 6.62
CA VAL A 59 -0.80 0.70 6.86
C VAL A 59 0.64 0.65 7.37
N ILE A 60 1.56 1.23 6.59
CA ILE A 60 3.00 1.19 6.88
C ILE A 60 3.54 2.61 7.09
N ASN A 61 4.48 2.76 8.03
CA ASN A 61 5.19 4.03 8.19
C ASN A 61 6.13 4.29 6.99
N ILE A 62 6.20 5.53 6.51
CA ILE A 62 7.10 5.88 5.40
C ILE A 62 8.56 5.54 5.69
N ILE A 63 9.02 5.66 6.93
CA ILE A 63 10.39 5.29 7.31
C ILE A 63 10.58 3.78 7.21
N ASP A 64 9.65 2.99 7.75
CA ASP A 64 9.71 1.54 7.68
C ASP A 64 9.66 1.04 6.23
N TRP A 65 8.88 1.71 5.36
CA TRP A 65 8.81 1.41 3.94
C TRP A 65 10.12 1.71 3.21
N LEU A 66 10.74 2.86 3.48
CA LEU A 66 12.02 3.27 2.86
C LEU A 66 13.21 2.42 3.34
N VAL A 67 13.19 1.98 4.60
CA VAL A 67 14.30 1.21 5.20
C VAL A 67 14.18 -0.29 4.93
N ASN A 68 13.00 -0.76 4.49
CA ASN A 68 12.78 -2.15 4.05
C ASN A 68 13.46 -2.51 2.71
N GLU A 69 14.36 -1.69 2.16
CA GLU A 69 15.17 -2.02 0.97
C GLU A 69 16.34 -2.98 1.28
N ASN A 70 16.13 -4.02 2.09
CA ASN A 70 17.12 -5.09 2.28
C ASN A 70 16.51 -6.45 1.95
N ASP A 71 16.47 -6.76 0.65
CA ASP A 71 16.48 -8.11 0.08
C ASP A 71 17.79 -8.32 -0.70
#